data_AF-A0A0R0EHX7-F1
#
_entry.id   AF-A0A0R0EHX7-F1
#
_cell.length_a   1.000
_cell.length_b   1.000
_cell.length_c   1.000
_cell.angle_alpha   90.00
_cell.angle_beta   90.00
_cell.angle_gamma   90.00
#
_symmetry.space_group_name_H-M   'P 1'
#
loop_
_entity.id
_entity.type
_entity.pdbx_description
1 polymer ?
#
loop_
_entity_poly.entity_id
_entity_poly.type
_entity_poly.pdbx_seq_one_letter_code
_entity_poly.pdbx_strand_id
1 'polypeptide(L)'
;MLHLQIGTLIYVQVVKANPGMNPELSCTDASGIAAEFGGLKDGYMFPCTMGLSRMLLNSPTCPVLDGLGQVWVNATSPHTTILVANEIMNSETLSGTQQRIMGEKLLQRIQ
;
A
#
# COMPACT_ATOMS: atom_id res chain seq x y z
N MET A 1 16.64 -5.58 -18.01
CA MET A 1 17.11 -4.76 -16.88
C MET A 1 16.08 -3.66 -16.66
N LEU A 2 15.48 -3.56 -15.47
CA LEU A 2 14.49 -2.52 -15.19
C LEU A 2 15.22 -1.17 -15.01
N HIS A 3 14.92 -0.20 -15.88
CA HIS A 3 15.43 1.16 -15.73
C HIS A 3 14.58 1.90 -14.69
N LEU A 4 15.01 1.83 -13.44
CA LEU A 4 14.37 2.54 -12.33
C LEU A 4 15.13 3.84 -12.06
N GLN A 5 14.41 4.96 -12.01
CA GLN A 5 14.97 6.24 -11.61
C GLN A 5 14.95 6.37 -10.09
N ILE A 6 15.93 7.09 -9.51
CA ILE A 6 15.94 7.41 -8.09
C ILE A 6 14.62 8.13 -7.73
N GLY A 7 13.97 7.69 -6.66
CA GLY A 7 12.65 8.19 -6.24
C GLY A 7 11.46 7.42 -6.82
N THR A 8 11.68 6.40 -7.67
CA THR A 8 10.62 5.51 -8.15
C THR A 8 10.14 4.61 -7.00
N LEU A 9 8.83 4.59 -6.73
CA LEU A 9 8.23 3.60 -5.84
C LEU A 9 8.19 2.24 -6.54
N ILE A 10 8.60 1.17 -5.87
CA ILE A 10 8.70 -0.17 -6.46
C ILE A 10 7.96 -1.20 -5.61
N TYR A 11 7.32 -2.17 -6.29
CA TYR A 11 6.84 -3.40 -5.70
C TYR A 11 7.82 -4.52 -6.02
N VAL A 12 8.39 -5.13 -4.98
CA VAL A 12 9.49 -6.10 -5.09
C VAL A 12 9.39 -7.15 -4.00
N GLN A 13 9.98 -8.32 -4.26
CA GLN A 13 10.11 -9.36 -3.26
C GLN A 13 11.38 -9.16 -2.44
N VAL A 14 11.27 -9.24 -1.11
CA VAL A 14 12.44 -9.39 -0.23
C VAL A 14 12.91 -10.83 -0.29
N VAL A 15 14.13 -11.06 -0.78
CA VAL A 15 14.73 -12.40 -0.90
C VAL A 15 15.54 -12.76 0.34
N LYS A 16 16.30 -11.79 0.89
CA LYS A 16 17.03 -11.96 2.14
C LYS A 16 16.96 -10.69 2.97
N ALA A 17 16.86 -10.85 4.29
CA ALA A 17 16.95 -9.74 5.23
C ALA A 17 17.77 -10.19 6.44
N ASN A 18 19.00 -9.68 6.54
CA ASN A 18 19.91 -10.00 7.64
C ASN A 18 20.02 -8.80 8.60
N PRO A 19 20.10 -9.02 9.92
CA PRO A 19 20.32 -7.94 10.88
C PRO A 19 21.59 -7.12 10.54
N GLY A 20 21.47 -5.79 10.54
CA GLY A 20 22.59 -4.89 10.25
C GLY A 20 22.97 -4.75 8.78
N MET A 21 22.22 -5.36 7.85
CA MET A 21 22.41 -5.23 6.41
C MET A 21 21.15 -4.71 5.72
N ASN A 22 21.32 -4.09 4.55
CA ASN A 22 20.19 -3.78 3.68
C ASN A 22 19.56 -5.08 3.16
N PRO A 23 18.22 -5.15 3.03
CA PRO A 23 17.57 -6.33 2.46
C PRO A 23 17.96 -6.53 0.98
N GLU A 24 18.09 -7.79 0.57
CA GLU A 24 18.24 -8.17 -0.83
C GLU A 24 16.85 -8.22 -1.47
N LEU A 25 16.67 -7.47 -2.57
CA LEU A 25 15.39 -7.32 -3.27
C LEU A 25 15.48 -7.96 -4.66
N SER A 26 14.39 -8.63 -5.07
CA SER A 26 14.22 -9.17 -6.41
C SER A 26 13.02 -8.53 -7.11
N CYS A 27 13.22 -8.15 -8.37
CA CYS A 27 12.15 -7.72 -9.27
C CYS A 27 11.65 -8.87 -10.17
N THR A 28 11.99 -10.11 -9.83
CA THR A 28 11.54 -11.31 -10.54
C THR A 28 11.00 -12.32 -9.55
N ASP A 29 9.98 -13.06 -9.97
CA ASP A 29 9.49 -14.23 -9.25
C ASP A 29 10.54 -15.36 -9.24
N ALA A 30 10.20 -16.49 -8.60
CA ALA A 30 11.05 -17.67 -8.54
C ALA A 30 11.36 -18.29 -9.92
N SER A 31 10.57 -17.96 -10.94
CA SER A 31 10.79 -18.37 -12.35
C SER A 31 11.68 -17.39 -13.12
N GLY A 32 12.14 -16.31 -12.49
CA GLY A 32 12.96 -15.29 -13.12
C GLY A 32 12.17 -14.30 -13.99
N ILE A 33 10.83 -14.31 -13.89
CA ILE A 33 9.95 -13.43 -14.66
C ILE A 33 9.56 -12.22 -13.80
N ALA A 34 9.55 -11.02 -14.39
CA ALA A 34 9.16 -9.79 -13.72
C ALA A 34 7.64 -9.66 -13.48
N ALA A 35 6.95 -10.78 -13.25
CA ALA A 35 5.49 -10.95 -13.36
C ALA A 35 4.68 -9.70 -12.99
N GLU A 36 4.74 -9.29 -11.72
CA GLU A 36 4.08 -8.08 -11.20
C GLU A 36 5.05 -7.12 -10.50
N PHE A 37 6.32 -7.52 -10.36
CA PHE A 37 7.32 -6.71 -9.67
C PHE A 37 7.87 -5.62 -10.57
N GLY A 38 8.06 -4.42 -10.03
CA GLY A 38 8.59 -3.29 -10.76
C GLY A 38 8.13 -1.95 -10.20
N GLY A 39 8.28 -0.90 -10.99
CA GLY A 39 7.83 0.43 -10.62
C GLY A 39 6.31 0.52 -10.51
N LEU A 40 5.83 1.00 -9.36
CA LEU A 40 4.43 1.37 -9.16
C LEU A 40 4.16 2.71 -9.84
N LYS A 41 3.19 2.73 -10.76
CA LYS A 41 2.80 3.91 -11.55
C LYS A 41 1.36 4.31 -11.28
N ASP A 42 1.04 5.58 -11.51
CA ASP A 42 -0.31 6.18 -11.51
C ASP A 42 -1.11 6.08 -10.19
N GLY A 43 -0.55 5.43 -9.18
CA GLY A 43 -1.10 5.42 -7.83
C GLY A 43 -0.64 6.60 -6.98
N TYR A 44 -1.24 6.71 -5.81
CA TYR A 44 -0.96 7.73 -4.81
C TYR A 44 -0.46 7.07 -3.53
N MET A 45 0.68 7.54 -3.03
CA MET A 45 1.26 7.10 -1.76
C MET A 45 1.10 8.20 -0.72
N PHE A 46 0.62 7.84 0.47
CA PHE A 46 0.46 8.76 1.59
C PHE A 46 0.96 8.15 2.90
N PRO A 47 1.46 8.99 3.83
CA PRO A 47 1.83 8.52 5.16
C PRO A 47 0.57 8.11 5.94
N CYS A 48 0.70 7.07 6.75
CA CYS A 48 -0.35 6.61 7.65
C CYS A 48 0.22 6.42 9.06
N THR A 49 -0.66 6.50 10.05
CA THR A 49 -0.32 6.21 11.44
C THR A 49 -0.14 4.70 11.64
N MET A 50 0.60 4.31 12.68
CA MET A 50 0.71 2.88 13.06
C MET A 50 -0.66 2.27 13.40
N GLY A 51 -1.57 3.07 13.97
CA GLY A 51 -2.95 2.64 14.26
C GLY A 51 -3.71 2.30 12.99
N LEU A 52 -3.70 3.18 12.00
CA LEU A 52 -4.29 2.94 10.69
C LEU A 52 -3.65 1.74 9.98
N SER A 53 -2.33 1.61 9.97
CA SER A 53 -1.64 0.45 9.38
C SER A 53 -2.09 -0.87 9.99
N ARG A 54 -2.17 -0.96 11.32
CA ARG A 54 -2.68 -2.14 12.05
C ARG A 54 -4.17 -2.40 11.86
N MET A 55 -4.94 -1.36 11.54
CA MET A 55 -6.36 -1.49 11.23
C MET A 55 -6.57 -2.03 9.81
N LEU A 56 -5.75 -1.60 8.85
CA LEU A 56 -5.77 -2.06 7.46
C LEU A 56 -5.19 -3.46 7.30
N LEU A 57 -4.13 -3.78 8.05
CA LEU A 57 -3.53 -5.10 8.10
C LEU A 57 -4.27 -5.94 9.14
N ASN A 58 -4.51 -7.23 8.88
CA ASN A 58 -5.16 -8.09 9.88
C ASN A 58 -4.42 -8.01 11.24
N SER A 59 -5.18 -7.74 12.31
CA SER A 59 -4.68 -7.70 13.67
C SER A 59 -4.73 -9.10 14.31
N PRO A 60 -3.65 -9.57 14.98
CA PRO A 60 -2.38 -8.87 15.20
C PRO A 60 -1.50 -8.88 13.95
N THR A 61 -0.96 -7.72 13.62
CA THR A 61 -0.03 -7.57 12.50
C THR A 61 1.33 -8.20 12.85
N CYS A 62 1.97 -8.89 11.91
CA CYS A 62 3.34 -9.38 12.09
C CYS A 62 4.29 -8.22 12.50
N PRO A 63 5.20 -8.40 13.48
CA PRO A 63 6.10 -7.34 13.95
C PRO A 63 6.92 -6.66 12.84
N VAL A 64 7.23 -7.40 11.77
CA VAL A 64 7.95 -6.87 10.59
C VAL A 64 7.14 -5.80 9.87
N LEU A 65 5.81 -5.91 9.87
CA LEU A 65 4.91 -4.95 9.23
C LEU A 65 4.50 -3.82 10.19
N ASP A 66 4.82 -3.94 11.48
CA ASP A 66 4.43 -2.99 12.53
C ASP A 66 5.08 -1.60 12.38
N GLY A 67 6.06 -1.47 11.48
CA GLY A 67 6.70 -0.21 11.11
C GLY A 67 6.29 0.35 9.75
N LEU A 68 5.32 -0.25 9.04
CA LEU A 68 4.88 0.27 7.74
C LEU A 68 4.04 1.53 7.95
N GLY A 69 4.63 2.70 7.66
CA GLY A 69 4.01 4.01 7.82
C GLY A 69 3.48 4.63 6.53
N GLN A 70 3.34 3.86 5.44
CA GLN A 70 2.91 4.37 4.14
C GLN A 70 1.96 3.39 3.45
N VAL A 71 0.91 3.94 2.83
CA VAL A 71 -0.08 3.19 2.05
C VAL A 71 -0.02 3.70 0.61
N TRP A 72 -0.06 2.77 -0.34
CA TRP A 72 -0.18 3.06 -1.76
C TRP A 72 -1.53 2.60 -2.27
N VAL A 73 -2.21 3.45 -3.03
CA VAL A 73 -3.53 3.20 -3.61
C VAL A 73 -3.48 3.49 -5.11
N ASN A 74 -4.08 2.61 -5.91
CA ASN A 74 -4.25 2.82 -7.34
C ASN A 74 -5.65 2.40 -7.78
N ALA A 75 -6.29 3.22 -8.61
CA ALA A 75 -7.62 3.00 -9.17
C ALA A 75 -7.66 3.44 -10.63
N THR A 76 -8.71 3.07 -11.35
CA THR A 76 -8.85 3.35 -12.79
C THR A 76 -8.82 4.84 -13.15
N SER A 77 -9.23 5.71 -12.21
CA SER A 77 -9.16 7.17 -12.39
C SER A 77 -8.44 7.84 -11.21
N PRO A 78 -7.68 8.93 -11.44
CA PRO A 78 -7.07 9.71 -10.36
C PRO A 78 -8.11 10.22 -9.35
N HIS A 79 -9.31 10.58 -9.81
CA HIS A 79 -10.42 11.00 -8.94
C HIS A 79 -10.79 9.89 -7.95
N THR A 80 -10.94 8.65 -8.43
CA THR A 80 -11.23 7.49 -7.59
C THR A 80 -10.09 7.22 -6.61
N THR A 81 -8.83 7.29 -7.07
CA THR A 81 -7.65 7.12 -6.21
C THR A 81 -7.64 8.11 -5.05
N ILE A 82 -7.91 9.39 -5.32
CA ILE A 82 -7.95 10.45 -4.30
C ILE A 82 -9.09 10.21 -3.32
N LEU A 83 -10.30 9.88 -3.80
CA LEU A 83 -11.43 9.59 -2.93
C LEU A 83 -11.11 8.41 -2.00
N VAL A 84 -10.63 7.29 -2.56
CA VAL A 84 -10.28 6.10 -1.77
C VAL A 84 -9.20 6.42 -0.74
N ALA A 85 -8.14 7.15 -1.13
CA ALA A 85 -7.07 7.54 -0.20
C ALA A 85 -7.60 8.40 0.97
N ASN A 86 -8.45 9.39 0.67
CA ASN A 86 -9.07 10.24 1.69
C ASN A 86 -9.97 9.45 2.63
N GLU A 87 -10.81 8.55 2.11
CA GLU A 87 -11.66 7.72 2.95
C GLU A 87 -10.81 6.79 3.84
N ILE A 88 -9.73 6.20 3.32
CA ILE A 88 -8.79 5.40 4.13
C ILE A 88 -8.18 6.24 5.25
N MET A 89 -7.69 7.44 4.96
CA MET A 89 -7.10 8.33 5.98
C MET A 89 -8.12 8.71 7.06
N ASN A 90 -9.37 9.00 6.68
CA ASN A 90 -10.42 9.37 7.64
C ASN A 90 -10.94 8.17 8.45
N SER A 91 -10.83 6.95 7.92
CA SER A 91 -11.39 5.74 8.52
C SER A 91 -10.86 5.44 9.93
N GLU A 92 -9.63 5.85 10.27
CA GLU A 92 -9.03 5.62 11.58
C GLU A 92 -9.85 6.25 12.72
N THR A 93 -10.49 7.41 12.46
CA THR A 93 -11.25 8.15 13.47
C THR A 93 -12.71 7.68 13.60
N LEU A 94 -13.11 6.70 12.80
CA LEU A 94 -14.48 6.23 12.69
C LEU A 94 -14.67 4.87 13.37
N SER A 95 -15.85 4.66 13.97
CA SER A 95 -16.27 3.34 14.42
C SER A 95 -16.48 2.39 13.23
N GLY A 96 -16.42 1.07 13.47
CA GLY A 96 -16.65 0.07 12.41
C GLY A 96 -17.99 0.23 11.67
N THR A 97 -19.04 0.73 12.34
CA THR A 97 -20.32 1.05 11.69
C THR A 97 -20.20 2.26 10.76
N GLN A 98 -19.52 3.33 11.21
CA GLN A 98 -19.31 4.53 10.40
C GLN A 98 -18.40 4.25 9.20
N GLN A 99 -17.37 3.40 9.36
CA GLN A 99 -16.51 2.96 8.26
C GLN A 99 -17.30 2.24 7.16
N ARG A 100 -18.26 1.39 7.54
CA ARG A 100 -19.15 0.71 6.56
C ARG A 100 -20.01 1.71 5.80
N ILE A 101 -20.65 2.65 6.50
CA ILE A 101 -21.47 3.70 5.88
C ILE A 101 -20.61 4.57 4.94
N MET A 102 -19.39 4.89 5.34
CA MET A 102 -18.43 5.63 4.53
C MET A 102 -18.10 4.87 3.24
N GLY A 103 -17.84 3.56 3.33
CA GLY A 103 -17.61 2.69 2.17
C GLY A 103 -18.81 2.62 1.21
N GLU A 104 -20.02 2.49 1.73
CA GLU A 104 -21.25 2.50 0.92
C GLU A 104 -21.44 3.83 0.17
N LYS A 105 -21.21 4.96 0.85
CA LYS A 105 -21.26 6.30 0.23
C LYS A 105 -20.18 6.50 -0.81
N LEU A 106 -18.99 5.95 -0.59
CA LEU A 106 -17.90 6.00 -1.56
C LEU A 106 -18.29 5.26 -2.84
N LEU A 107 -18.90 4.08 -2.74
CA LEU A 107 -19.36 3.33 -3.91
C LEU A 107 -20.40 4.10 -4.73
N GLN A 108 -21.31 4.83 -4.07
CA GLN A 108 -22.26 5.71 -4.76
C GLN A 108 -21.62 6.88 -5.50
N ARG A 109 -20.40 7.29 -5.12
CA ARG A 109 -19.64 8.39 -5.76
C ARG A 109 -18.74 7.92 -6.91
N ILE A 110 -18.45 6.63 -6.97
CA ILE A 110 -17.58 6.03 -8.00
C ILE A 110 -18.39 5.61 -9.24
N GLN A 111 -19.70 5.39 -9.08
CA GLN A 111 -20.66 5.19 -10.18
C GLN A 111 -20.93 6.49 -10.94
#